data_AF-A0A847CTX2-F1
#
_entry.id   AF-A0A847CTX2-F1
#
_cell.length_a   1.000
_cell.length_b   1.000
_cell.length_c   1.000
_cell.angle_alpha   90.00
_cell.angle_beta   90.00
_cell.angle_gamma   90.00
#
_symmetry.space_group_name_H-M   'P 1'
#
loop_
_entity.id
_entity.type
_entity.pdbx_description
1 polymer ?
#
loop_
_entity_poly.entity_id
_entity_poly.type
_entity_poly.pdbx_seq_one_letter_code
_entity_poly.pdbx_strand_id
1 'polypeptide(L)'
;PYLNGKLKCFLPKTEVLVIKAFNNDLVVAIDDNVYELKELSRNERFSKEFDSIPEIIKEKKKYVPPMSHPWKTASFKRQIEKAHIEHIYA
;
A
#
# COMPACT_ATOMS: atom_id res chain seq x y z
N PRO A 1 25.06 -6.25 -9.61
CA PRO A 1 25.04 -7.16 -10.79
C PRO A 1 25.89 -8.41 -10.52
N TYR A 2 25.51 -9.57 -11.03
CA TYR A 2 26.20 -10.85 -10.81
C TYR A 2 26.85 -11.35 -12.10
N LEU A 3 28.07 -11.86 -11.98
CA LEU A 3 28.76 -12.58 -13.06
C LEU A 3 29.14 -13.95 -12.54
N ASN A 4 28.66 -15.02 -13.19
CA ASN A 4 28.92 -16.41 -12.78
C ASN A 4 28.61 -16.66 -11.29
N GLY A 5 27.47 -16.11 -10.81
CA GLY A 5 27.04 -16.23 -9.42
C GLY A 5 27.80 -15.37 -8.40
N LYS A 6 28.84 -14.63 -8.81
CA LYS A 6 29.57 -13.71 -7.93
C LYS A 6 29.07 -12.28 -8.08
N LEU A 7 28.82 -11.61 -6.95
CA LEU A 7 28.45 -10.20 -6.93
C LEU A 7 29.61 -9.34 -7.43
N LYS A 8 29.32 -8.44 -8.36
CA LYS A 8 30.21 -7.39 -8.84
C LYS A 8 29.64 -6.03 -8.49
N CYS A 9 30.48 -5.20 -7.89
CA CYS A 9 30.14 -3.83 -7.50
C CYS A 9 30.79 -2.85 -8.47
N PHE A 10 30.07 -1.80 -8.81
CA PHE A 10 30.50 -0.73 -9.70
C PHE A 10 30.45 0.60 -8.96
N LEU A 11 31.14 1.60 -9.50
CA LEU A 11 31.12 2.94 -8.93
C LEU A 11 29.73 3.57 -9.11
N PRO A 12 29.32 4.48 -8.21
CA PRO A 12 28.10 5.25 -8.42
C PRO A 12 28.20 6.07 -9.71
N LYS A 13 27.07 6.24 -10.40
CA LYS A 13 26.93 6.96 -11.69
C LYS A 13 27.60 6.29 -12.89
N THR A 14 27.93 5.01 -12.83
CA THR A 14 28.25 4.22 -14.04
C THR A 14 27.04 4.16 -14.95
N GLU A 15 27.22 4.47 -16.23
CA GLU A 15 26.17 4.33 -17.24
C GLU A 15 25.93 2.86 -17.54
N VAL A 16 24.66 2.45 -17.55
CA VAL A 16 24.27 1.05 -17.67
C VAL A 16 23.01 0.92 -18.51
N LEU A 17 22.91 -0.16 -19.28
CA LEU A 17 21.70 -0.50 -20.01
C LEU A 17 20.99 -1.66 -19.32
N VAL A 18 19.78 -1.42 -18.81
CA VAL A 18 18.95 -2.46 -18.19
C VAL A 18 18.08 -3.11 -19.25
N ILE A 19 18.13 -4.43 -19.34
CA ILE A 19 17.40 -5.23 -20.32
C ILE A 19 16.47 -6.19 -19.56
N LYS A 20 15.19 -6.18 -19.94
CA LYS A 20 14.19 -7.12 -19.44
C LYS A 20 13.90 -8.17 -20.50
N ALA A 21 14.18 -9.43 -20.19
CA ALA A 21 13.90 -10.55 -21.07
C ALA A 21 12.42 -10.98 -21.02
N PHE A 22 11.99 -11.78 -22.00
CA PHE A 22 10.60 -12.27 -22.08
C PHE A 22 10.19 -13.18 -20.92
N ASN A 23 11.16 -13.84 -20.30
CA ASN A 23 10.96 -14.66 -19.10
C ASN A 23 10.92 -13.83 -17.79
N ASN A 24 10.85 -12.49 -17.90
CA ASN A 24 10.94 -11.52 -16.81
C ASN A 24 12.30 -11.44 -16.10
N ASP A 25 13.34 -12.15 -16.56
CA ASP A 25 14.68 -11.98 -16.00
C ASP A 25 15.22 -10.59 -16.35
N LEU A 26 15.95 -10.01 -15.39
CA LEU A 26 16.63 -8.73 -15.56
C LEU A 26 18.12 -8.98 -15.74
N VAL A 27 18.67 -8.42 -16.81
CA VAL A 27 20.11 -8.38 -17.05
C VAL A 27 20.53 -6.94 -17.28
N VAL A 28 21.79 -6.63 -16.99
CA VAL A 28 22.36 -5.32 -17.21
C VAL A 28 23.62 -5.45 -18.07
N ALA A 29 23.70 -4.62 -19.11
CA ALA A 29 24.91 -4.47 -19.90
C ALA A 29 25.70 -3.26 -19.39
N ILE A 30 26.96 -3.50 -19.05
CA ILE A 30 27.92 -2.48 -18.60
C ILE A 30 29.17 -2.66 -19.45
N ASP A 31 29.51 -1.64 -20.23
CA ASP A 31 30.50 -1.71 -21.30
C ASP A 31 30.22 -2.92 -22.22
N ASP A 32 31.18 -3.84 -22.37
CA ASP A 32 31.06 -5.03 -23.21
C ASP A 32 30.54 -6.28 -22.46
N ASN A 33 30.21 -6.15 -21.17
CA ASN A 33 29.86 -7.29 -20.32
C ASN A 33 28.38 -7.29 -19.93
N VAL A 34 27.79 -8.49 -19.95
CA VAL A 34 26.41 -8.72 -19.49
C VAL A 34 26.43 -9.37 -18.12
N TYR A 35 25.65 -8.81 -17.22
CA TYR A 35 25.52 -9.25 -15.83
C TYR A 35 24.06 -9.57 -15.49
N GLU A 36 23.86 -10.55 -14.62
CA GLU A 36 22.56 -10.92 -14.10
C GLU A 36 22.15 -9.94 -12.97
N LEU A 37 20.90 -9.48 -12.98
CA LEU A 37 20.30 -8.74 -11.86
C LEU A 37 19.35 -9.67 -11.10
N LYS A 38 19.62 -9.82 -9.80
CA LYS A 38 18.75 -10.57 -8.89
C LYS A 38 17.88 -9.61 -8.10
N GLU A 39 16.59 -9.88 -8.08
CA GLU A 39 15.67 -9.17 -7.20
C GLU A 39 15.97 -9.55 -5.74
N LEU A 40 16.20 -8.53 -4.91
CA LEU A 40 16.32 -8.69 -3.47
C LEU A 40 14.95 -8.42 -2.85
N SER A 41 14.48 -9.35 -2.02
CA SER A 41 13.30 -9.08 -1.21
C SER A 41 13.57 -7.88 -0.32
N ARG A 42 12.60 -6.97 -0.26
CA ARG A 42 12.68 -5.85 0.68
C ARG A 42 12.63 -6.41 2.09
N ASN A 43 13.47 -5.89 2.98
CA ASN A 43 13.43 -6.26 4.39
C ASN A 43 12.00 -6.06 4.92
N GLU A 44 11.50 -7.05 5.65
CA GLU A 44 10.21 -6.94 6.32
C GLU A 44 10.28 -5.80 7.35
N ARG A 45 9.17 -5.06 7.50
CA ARG A 45 9.10 -3.92 8.43
C ARG A 45 9.25 -4.35 9.90
N PHE A 46 8.88 -5.58 10.20
CA PHE A 46 8.93 -6.17 11.53
C PHE A 46 9.69 -7.48 11.46
N SER A 47 10.63 -7.70 12.37
CA SER A 47 11.34 -8.95 12.53
C SER A 47 10.43 -10.00 13.15
N LYS A 48 10.39 -11.20 12.55
CA LYS A 48 9.62 -12.34 13.08
C LYS A 48 10.09 -12.79 14.46
N GLU A 49 11.37 -12.60 14.75
CA GLU A 49 12.01 -13.09 15.99
C GLU A 49 12.01 -12.04 17.11
N PHE A 50 12.06 -10.75 16.76
CA PHE A 50 12.29 -9.67 17.73
C PHE A 50 11.09 -8.74 17.90
N ASP A 51 10.30 -8.53 16.85
CA ASP A 51 9.17 -7.62 16.92
C ASP A 51 7.89 -8.40 17.22
N SER A 52 7.13 -7.90 18.20
CA SER A 52 5.76 -8.36 18.40
C SER A 52 4.92 -7.86 17.23
N ILE A 53 4.21 -8.78 16.56
CA ILE A 53 3.29 -8.42 15.49
C ILE A 53 2.27 -7.45 16.09
N PRO A 54 2.18 -6.19 15.62
CA PRO A 54 1.20 -5.27 16.15
C PRO A 54 -0.17 -5.90 15.91
N GLU A 55 -0.90 -6.20 16.98
CA GLU A 55 -2.28 -6.62 16.87
C GLU A 55 -2.99 -5.56 16.02
N ILE A 56 -3.51 -5.96 14.87
CA ILE A 56 -4.35 -5.10 14.06
C ILE A 56 -5.63 -4.95 14.88
N ILE A 57 -5.65 -3.94 15.76
CA ILE A 57 -6.83 -3.58 16.53
C ILE A 57 -7.84 -3.14 15.48
N LYS A 58 -8.72 -4.06 15.09
CA LYS A 58 -9.87 -3.74 14.24
C LYS A 58 -10.62 -2.64 14.98
N GLU A 59 -10.65 -1.44 14.41
CA GLU A 59 -11.35 -0.33 15.01
C GLU A 59 -12.78 -0.76 15.34
N LYS A 60 -13.17 -0.67 16.62
CA LYS A 60 -14.53 -0.98 17.02
C LYS A 60 -15.46 -0.01 16.30
N LYS A 61 -16.45 -0.53 15.58
CA LYS A 61 -17.47 0.30 14.92
C LYS A 61 -18.04 1.27 15.95
N LYS A 62 -17.88 2.57 15.72
CA LYS A 62 -18.44 3.61 16.60
C LYS A 62 -19.96 3.46 16.62
N TYR A 63 -20.54 3.32 17.81
CA TYR A 63 -21.99 3.23 17.96
C TYR A 63 -22.64 4.54 17.49
N VAL A 64 -23.48 4.45 16.47
CA VAL A 64 -24.36 5.53 16.04
C VAL A 64 -25.75 5.23 16.61
N PRO A 65 -26.32 6.14 17.42
CA PRO A 65 -27.64 5.90 18.00
C PRO A 65 -28.72 5.86 16.91
N PRO A 66 -29.81 5.10 17.13
CA PRO A 66 -30.91 5.03 16.19
C PRO A 66 -31.58 6.39 16.02
N MET A 67 -32.25 6.58 14.89
CA MET A 67 -32.94 7.84 14.58
C MET A 67 -34.10 8.16 15.55
N SER A 68 -34.59 7.14 16.27
CA SER A 68 -35.63 7.25 17.30
C SER A 68 -35.12 7.74 18.67
N HIS A 69 -33.83 8.05 18.81
CA HIS A 69 -33.25 8.43 20.10
C HIS A 69 -33.76 9.81 20.58
N PRO A 70 -34.19 9.96 21.85
CA PRO A 70 -34.89 11.16 22.34
C PRO A 70 -34.23 12.50 22.00
N TRP A 71 -32.90 12.57 22.07
CA TRP A 71 -32.13 13.80 21.78
C TRP A 71 -32.09 14.24 20.31
N LYS A 72 -32.40 13.34 19.36
CA LYS A 72 -32.32 13.59 17.91
C LYS A 72 -33.68 13.42 17.22
N THR A 73 -34.68 12.87 17.91
CA THR A 73 -36.04 12.69 17.37
C THR A 73 -36.65 14.00 16.87
N ALA A 74 -36.50 15.10 17.62
CA ALA A 74 -37.09 16.39 17.25
C ALA A 74 -36.45 16.99 15.98
N SER A 75 -35.13 16.92 15.86
CA SER A 75 -34.42 17.40 14.67
C SER A 75 -34.70 16.54 13.45
N PHE A 76 -34.80 15.22 13.63
CA PHE A 76 -35.17 14.30 12.55
C PHE A 76 -36.58 14.59 12.00
N LYS A 77 -37.58 14.79 12.87
CA LYS A 77 -38.95 15.12 12.44
C LYS A 77 -39.00 16.41 11.61
N ARG A 78 -38.30 17.45 12.04
CA ARG A 78 -38.18 18.71 11.28
C ARG A 78 -37.56 18.50 9.90
N GLN A 79 -36.55 17.64 9.81
CA GLN A 79 -35.91 17.33 8.53
C GLN A 79 -36.86 16.58 7.59
N ILE A 80 -37.66 15.64 8.10
CA ILE A 80 -38.66 14.92 7.29
C ILE A 80 -39.74 15.87 6.78
N GLU A 81 -40.24 16.75 7.63
CA GLU A 81 -41.20 17.78 7.24
C GLU A 81 -40.63 18.68 6.14
N LYS A 82 -39.42 19.20 6.35
CA LYS A 82 -38.69 20.00 5.37
C LYS A 82 -38.50 19.27 4.03
N ALA A 83 -38.06 18.02 4.05
CA ALA A 83 -37.88 17.23 2.83
C ALA A 83 -39.21 17.00 2.09
N HIS A 84 -40.33 16.89 2.81
CA HIS A 84 -41.65 16.74 2.20
C HIS A 84 -42.13 18.04 1.52
N ILE A 85 -41.87 19.20 2.12
CA ILE A 85 -42.35 20.49 1.60
C ILE A 85 -41.45 21.09 0.52
N GLU A 86 -40.13 20.86 0.60
CA GLU A 86 -39.14 21.44 -0.33
C GLU A 86 -38.73 20.45 -1.42
N HIS A 87 -39.11 19.17 -1.32
CA HIS A 87 -38.65 18.08 -2.18
C HIS A 87 -37.12 17.94 -2.26
N ILE A 88 -36.40 18.46 -1.26
CA ILE A 88 -34.94 18.34 -1.13
C ILE A 88 -34.67 17.21 -0.15
N TYR A 89 -34.22 16.08 -0.68
CA TYR A 89 -33.75 14.94 0.10
C TYR A 89 -32.23 15.05 0.27
N ALA A 90 -31.76 14.79 1.49
CA ALA A 90 -30.34 14.83 1.85
C ALA A 90 -29.60 13.56 1.39
#